data_AF-A0A2V7INU7-F1
#
_entry.id   AF-A0A2V7INU7-F1
#
_cell.length_a   1.000
_cell.length_b   1.000
_cell.length_c   1.000
_cell.angle_alpha   90.00
_cell.angle_beta   90.00
_cell.angle_gamma   90.00
#
_symmetry.space_group_name_H-M   'P 1'
#
loop_
_entity.id
_entity.type
_entity.pdbx_description
1 polymer ?
#
loop_
_entity_poly.entity_id
_entity_poly.type
_entity_poly.pdbx_seq_one_letter_code
_entity_poly.pdbx_strand_id
1 'polypeptide(L)'
;MKFLCVECDRQMQFEERQLPGDGTLAAAFRCPTCGRVVALLTNPMETQLVASLGVKIGGTTLPPQPMETVRGMVTTGRGDAFEDGTEETGKGNGPLPAWSREAQERLARVPNFVRGMVKRIYLDYAKDRGIAEITPAVMDTARTELGLEGM
;
A
#
# COMPACT_ATOMS: atom_id res chain seq x y z
N MET A 1 0.40 13.02 -18.29
CA MET A 1 -0.02 14.26 -18.95
C MET A 1 1.10 14.78 -19.86
N LYS A 2 0.76 15.40 -21.01
CA LYS A 2 1.71 15.98 -21.98
C LYS A 2 1.41 17.49 -22.09
N PHE A 3 2.44 18.31 -22.18
CA PHE A 3 2.31 19.77 -22.33
C PHE A 3 2.89 20.23 -23.67
N LEU A 4 2.23 21.21 -24.31
CA LEU A 4 2.64 21.81 -25.57
C LEU A 4 3.06 23.26 -25.31
N CYS A 5 4.25 23.66 -25.78
CA CYS A 5 4.65 25.06 -25.81
C CYS A 5 3.97 25.74 -26.99
N VAL A 6 3.01 26.62 -26.72
CA VAL A 6 2.19 27.29 -27.76
C VAL A 6 3.04 28.12 -28.72
N GLU A 7 4.06 28.82 -28.22
CA GLU A 7 4.89 29.69 -29.07
C GLU A 7 5.85 28.93 -29.99
N CYS A 8 6.30 27.74 -29.58
CA CYS A 8 7.23 26.95 -30.38
C CYS A 8 6.55 25.79 -31.12
N ASP A 9 5.24 25.58 -30.88
CA ASP A 9 4.46 24.42 -31.33
C ASP A 9 5.19 23.08 -31.13
N ARG A 10 5.80 22.91 -29.95
CA ARG A 10 6.55 21.69 -29.60
C ARG A 10 6.12 21.15 -28.27
N GLN A 11 6.07 19.82 -28.18
CA GLN A 11 5.83 19.12 -26.92
C GLN A 11 6.99 19.42 -25.95
N MET A 12 6.63 19.83 -24.75
CA MET A 12 7.58 20.05 -23.67
C MET A 12 8.14 18.72 -23.16
N GLN A 13 9.42 18.72 -22.81
CA GLN A 13 10.14 17.58 -22.24
C GLN A 13 10.01 17.57 -20.72
N PHE A 14 9.92 16.39 -20.14
CA PHE A 14 9.88 16.20 -18.69
C PHE A 14 11.31 16.26 -18.13
N GLU A 15 11.53 17.06 -17.07
CA GLU A 15 12.87 17.32 -16.54
C GLU A 15 13.06 16.73 -15.14
N GLU A 16 12.07 16.82 -14.24
CA GLU A 16 12.22 16.28 -12.87
C GLU A 16 10.88 16.00 -12.17
N ARG A 17 10.86 14.94 -11.36
CA ARG A 17 9.79 14.62 -10.38
C ARG A 17 10.44 14.57 -9.01
N GLN A 18 10.08 15.52 -8.15
CA GLN A 18 10.43 15.49 -6.75
C GLN A 18 9.18 15.12 -5.95
N LEU A 19 9.31 14.10 -5.11
CA LEU A 19 8.38 13.88 -4.00
C LEU A 19 9.10 14.39 -2.75
N PRO A 20 8.81 15.61 -2.28
CA PRO A 20 9.22 15.98 -0.94
C PRO A 20 8.57 14.98 0.03
N GLY A 21 9.23 14.70 1.16
CA GLY A 21 8.77 13.71 2.14
C GLY A 21 7.41 14.02 2.80
N ASP A 22 6.75 15.10 2.38
CA ASP A 22 5.40 15.52 2.77
C ASP A 22 4.28 14.88 1.91
N GLY A 23 4.64 14.05 0.92
CA GLY A 23 3.69 13.36 0.06
C GLY A 23 3.13 14.21 -1.08
N THR A 24 3.65 15.42 -1.29
CA THR A 24 3.35 16.24 -2.47
C THR A 24 4.13 15.73 -3.69
N LEU A 25 3.63 15.98 -4.89
CA LEU A 25 4.35 15.69 -6.12
C LEU A 25 4.55 16.98 -6.91
N ALA A 26 5.81 17.31 -7.16
CA ALA A 26 6.24 18.36 -8.07
C ALA A 26 6.77 17.74 -9.36
N ALA A 27 6.23 18.14 -10.51
CA ALA A 27 6.68 17.72 -11.84
C ALA A 27 6.96 18.93 -12.73
N ALA A 28 8.17 19.02 -13.28
CA ALA A 28 8.58 20.11 -14.16
C ALA A 28 8.66 19.67 -15.63
N PHE A 29 8.22 20.56 -16.52
CA PHE A 29 8.28 20.39 -17.97
C PHE A 29 8.99 21.60 -18.59
N ARG A 30 9.95 21.35 -19.48
CA ARG A 30 10.73 22.37 -20.19
C ARG A 30 10.50 22.31 -21.70
N CYS A 31 10.33 23.45 -22.34
CA CYS A 31 10.38 23.54 -23.80
C CYS A 31 11.83 23.41 -24.29
N PRO A 32 12.15 22.47 -25.19
CA PRO A 32 13.52 22.27 -25.68
C PRO A 32 14.03 23.40 -26.58
N THR A 33 13.16 24.31 -27.03
CA THR A 33 13.51 25.37 -27.99
C THR A 33 13.70 26.72 -27.32
N CYS A 34 12.72 27.18 -26.53
CA CYS A 34 12.76 28.49 -25.90
C CYS A 34 13.07 28.44 -24.39
N GLY A 35 13.21 27.24 -23.80
CA GLY A 35 13.59 27.07 -22.39
C GLY A 35 12.50 27.38 -21.36
N ARG A 36 11.26 27.69 -21.77
CA ARG A 36 10.14 27.91 -20.84
C ARG A 36 9.88 26.68 -19.98
N VAL A 37 9.62 26.91 -18.69
CA VAL A 37 9.34 25.85 -17.71
C VAL A 37 7.93 26.02 -17.14
N VAL A 38 7.21 24.91 -17.05
CA VAL A 38 5.93 24.81 -16.35
C VAL A 38 6.07 23.73 -15.28
N ALA A 39 5.71 24.04 -14.04
CA ALA A 39 5.73 23.09 -12.93
C ALA A 39 4.30 22.82 -12.45
N LEU A 40 3.98 21.54 -12.28
CA LEU A 40 2.79 21.08 -11.59
C LEU A 40 3.17 20.75 -10.15
N LEU A 41 2.51 21.38 -9.19
CA LEU A 41 2.62 21.05 -7.77
C LEU A 41 1.27 20.52 -7.30
N THR A 42 1.26 19.27 -6.85
CA THR A 42 0.05 18.60 -6.36
C THR A 42 0.12 18.44 -4.85
N ASN A 43 -1.02 18.58 -4.17
CA ASN A 43 -1.11 18.32 -2.75
C ASN A 43 -1.09 16.80 -2.46
N PRO A 44 -0.99 16.35 -1.20
CA PRO A 44 -0.91 14.91 -0.90
C PRO A 44 -2.15 14.11 -1.32
N MET A 45 -3.35 14.67 -1.17
CA MET A 45 -4.60 14.02 -1.58
C MET A 45 -4.70 13.86 -3.10
N GLU A 46 -4.31 14.88 -3.85
CA GLU A 46 -4.28 14.88 -5.31
C GLU A 46 -3.21 13.92 -5.85
N THR A 47 -2.04 13.88 -5.20
CA THR A 47 -0.96 12.92 -5.52
C THR A 47 -1.46 11.48 -5.39
N GLN A 48 -2.20 11.16 -4.31
CA GLN A 48 -2.77 9.84 -4.09
C GLN A 48 -3.83 9.47 -5.15
N LEU A 49 -4.70 10.42 -5.53
CA LEU A 49 -5.71 10.21 -6.56
C LEU A 49 -5.08 9.98 -7.95
N VAL A 50 -4.06 10.75 -8.32
CA VAL A 50 -3.38 10.60 -9.61
C VAL A 50 -2.63 9.26 -9.68
N ALA A 51 -2.06 8.81 -8.55
CA ALA A 51 -1.42 7.50 -8.43
C ALA A 51 -2.43 6.35 -8.56
N SER A 52 -3.60 6.46 -7.92
CA SER A 52 -4.65 5.41 -7.99
C SER A 52 -5.28 5.29 -9.38
N LEU A 53 -5.40 6.41 -10.11
CA LEU A 53 -5.86 6.44 -11.49
C LEU A 53 -4.80 5.95 -12.50
N GLY A 54 -3.56 5.68 -12.05
CA GLY A 54 -2.49 5.17 -12.91
C GLY A 54 -2.03 6.16 -13.99
N VAL A 55 -2.30 7.45 -13.81
CA VAL A 55 -2.01 8.48 -14.81
C VAL A 55 -0.51 8.76 -14.82
N LYS A 56 0.16 8.39 -15.91
CA LYS A 56 1.60 8.63 -16.08
C LYS A 56 1.88 10.10 -16.42
N ILE A 57 2.57 10.80 -15.52
CA ILE A 57 3.07 12.17 -15.71
C ILE A 57 4.40 12.09 -16.48
N GLY A 58 4.58 12.90 -17.54
CA GLY A 58 5.81 12.87 -18.36
C GLY A 58 5.73 12.04 -19.65
N GLY A 59 4.65 11.28 -19.85
CA GLY A 59 4.48 10.41 -21.02
C GLY A 59 5.12 9.03 -20.84
N THR A 60 4.73 8.08 -21.69
CA THR A 60 5.29 6.72 -21.70
C THR A 60 6.48 6.65 -22.64
N THR A 61 7.65 6.25 -22.14
CA THR A 61 8.83 5.97 -22.95
C THR A 61 8.81 4.56 -23.55
N LEU A 62 7.89 3.70 -23.11
CA LEU A 62 7.74 2.30 -23.54
C LEU A 62 6.31 2.00 -24.02
N PRO A 63 6.13 1.05 -24.96
CA PRO A 63 4.81 0.61 -25.38
C PRO A 63 4.03 -0.01 -24.20
N PRO A 64 2.69 0.10 -24.19
CA PRO A 64 1.86 -0.41 -23.11
C PRO A 64 2.08 -1.91 -22.94
N GLN A 65 2.41 -2.32 -21.71
CA GLN A 65 2.65 -3.72 -21.37
C GLN A 65 1.35 -4.37 -20.87
N PRO A 66 1.17 -5.69 -21.05
CA PRO A 66 0.01 -6.38 -20.48
C PRO A 66 0.01 -6.24 -18.95
N MET A 67 -1.17 -5.94 -18.39
CA MET A 67 -1.38 -5.79 -16.94
C MET A 67 -0.49 -4.71 -16.29
N GLU A 68 -0.05 -3.69 -17.04
CA GLU A 68 0.89 -2.67 -16.55
C GLU A 68 0.37 -1.90 -15.33
N THR A 69 -0.92 -1.54 -15.31
CA THR A 69 -1.56 -0.84 -14.17
C THR A 69 -1.51 -1.71 -12.89
N VAL A 70 -1.85 -2.98 -13.02
CA VAL A 70 -1.84 -3.93 -11.89
C VAL A 70 -0.41 -4.15 -11.39
N ARG A 71 0.56 -4.30 -12.30
CA ARG A 71 1.98 -4.41 -11.95
C ARG A 71 2.50 -3.17 -11.25
N GLY A 72 2.11 -1.97 -11.70
CA GLY A 72 2.45 -0.71 -11.05
C GLY A 72 1.99 -0.69 -9.59
N MET A 73 0.73 -1.05 -9.33
CA MET A 73 0.15 -1.10 -7.99
C MET A 73 0.86 -2.10 -7.07
N VAL A 74 1.30 -3.25 -7.59
CA VAL A 74 2.07 -4.24 -6.83
C VAL A 74 3.46 -3.72 -6.47
N THR A 75 4.16 -3.07 -7.42
CA THR A 75 5.51 -2.52 -7.18
C THR A 75 5.49 -1.32 -6.22
N THR A 76 4.43 -0.51 -6.25
CA THR A 76 4.22 0.58 -5.27
C THR A 76 3.59 0.12 -3.97
N GLY A 77 3.29 -1.18 -3.84
CA GLY A 77 2.75 -1.75 -2.62
C GLY A 77 3.74 -1.54 -1.47
N ARG A 78 3.29 -0.84 -0.43
CA ARG A 78 4.03 -0.73 0.83
C ARG A 78 4.30 -2.14 1.36
N GLY A 79 5.57 -2.49 1.63
CA GLY A 79 5.94 -3.81 2.16
C GLY A 79 5.34 -4.11 3.54
N ASP A 80 4.92 -3.07 4.22
CA ASP A 80 4.19 -3.02 5.49
C ASP A 80 2.67 -2.86 5.30
N ALA A 81 2.10 -2.98 4.09
CA ALA A 81 0.65 -2.86 3.87
C ALA A 81 -0.21 -3.84 4.68
N PHE A 82 0.41 -4.89 5.25
CA PHE A 82 -0.19 -5.84 6.18
C PHE A 82 0.42 -5.80 7.59
N GLU A 83 1.47 -5.00 7.79
CA GLU A 83 1.94 -4.61 9.11
C GLU A 83 1.26 -3.29 9.43
N ASP A 84 0.03 -3.40 9.94
CA ASP A 84 -0.65 -2.23 10.47
C ASP A 84 0.26 -1.59 11.52
N GLY A 85 0.68 -0.37 11.23
CA GLY A 85 1.25 0.51 12.22
C GLY A 85 0.29 0.58 13.39
N THR A 86 0.82 0.50 14.60
CA THR A 86 0.18 1.13 15.75
C THR A 86 -0.31 2.52 15.33
N GLU A 87 -1.62 2.77 15.45
CA GLU A 87 -2.37 4.02 15.14
C GLU A 87 -3.06 4.02 13.75
N GLU A 88 -4.38 4.01 13.55
CA GLU A 88 -5.57 4.18 14.39
C GLU A 88 -6.77 3.46 13.73
N THR A 89 -7.61 2.77 14.51
CA THR A 89 -9.07 2.81 14.33
C THR A 89 -9.77 2.32 15.60
N GLY A 90 -10.32 3.26 16.35
CA GLY A 90 -11.17 2.97 17.50
C GLY A 90 -12.51 2.33 17.12
N LYS A 91 -12.83 1.19 17.73
CA LYS A 91 -14.08 0.90 18.48
C LYS A 91 -14.14 -0.59 18.79
N GLY A 92 -13.74 -0.93 20.02
CA GLY A 92 -13.80 -2.27 20.60
C GLY A 92 -12.97 -2.26 21.85
N ASN A 93 -13.48 -1.61 22.90
CA ASN A 93 -12.77 -1.31 24.14
C ASN A 93 -12.66 -2.57 25.03
N GLY A 94 -11.93 -3.57 24.54
CA GLY A 94 -11.50 -4.75 25.29
C GLY A 94 -9.99 -4.90 25.19
N PRO A 95 -9.30 -5.40 26.23
CA PRO A 95 -7.87 -5.72 26.14
C PRO A 95 -7.61 -6.61 24.92
N LEU A 96 -6.59 -6.26 24.11
CA LEU A 96 -6.11 -7.14 23.05
C LEU A 96 -5.70 -8.48 23.69
N PRO A 97 -6.15 -9.63 23.13
CA PRO A 97 -5.76 -10.93 23.64
C PRO A 97 -4.23 -11.10 23.62
N ALA A 98 -3.67 -11.54 24.75
CA ALA A 98 -2.25 -11.84 24.85
C ALA A 98 -1.92 -13.10 24.04
N TRP A 99 -0.73 -13.16 23.43
CA TRP A 99 -0.26 -14.37 22.76
C TRP A 99 0.62 -15.16 23.72
N SER A 100 0.34 -16.46 23.88
CA SER A 100 1.27 -17.33 24.60
C SER A 100 2.54 -17.53 23.77
N ARG A 101 3.67 -17.83 24.44
CA ARG A 101 4.96 -18.06 23.77
C ARG A 101 4.85 -19.16 22.70
N GLU A 102 4.16 -20.23 23.01
CA GLU A 102 3.97 -21.39 22.13
C GLU A 102 3.11 -21.05 20.90
N ALA A 103 2.10 -20.18 21.06
CA ALA A 103 1.30 -19.68 19.95
C ALA A 103 2.12 -18.77 19.02
N GLN A 104 3.00 -17.95 19.59
CA GLN A 104 3.90 -17.07 18.82
C GLN A 104 4.94 -17.87 18.02
N GLU A 105 5.46 -18.97 18.56
CA GLU A 105 6.35 -19.90 17.84
C GLU A 105 5.64 -20.61 16.67
N ARG A 106 4.35 -20.94 16.81
CA ARG A 106 3.53 -21.45 15.70
C ARG A 106 3.32 -20.38 14.64
N LEU A 107 3.04 -19.14 15.04
CA LEU A 107 2.89 -18.01 14.12
C LEU A 107 4.19 -17.67 13.38
N ALA A 108 5.36 -17.86 14.01
CA ALA A 108 6.66 -17.64 13.39
C ALA A 108 6.94 -18.60 12.22
N ARG A 109 6.40 -19.83 12.27
CA ARG A 109 6.50 -20.82 11.18
C ARG A 109 5.66 -20.46 9.96
N VAL A 110 4.66 -19.59 10.12
CA VAL A 110 3.86 -19.08 9.00
C VAL A 110 4.75 -18.16 8.13
N PRO A 111 4.74 -18.33 6.79
CA PRO A 111 5.50 -17.45 5.89
C PRO A 111 5.16 -15.97 6.10
N ASN A 112 6.17 -15.09 5.96
CA ASN A 112 6.04 -13.67 6.28
C ASN A 112 4.84 -12.99 5.59
N PHE A 113 4.59 -13.29 4.31
CA PHE A 113 3.54 -12.65 3.50
C PHE A 113 2.10 -12.98 3.94
N VAL A 114 1.88 -14.08 4.69
CA VAL A 114 0.56 -14.46 5.24
C VAL A 114 0.46 -14.28 6.74
N ARG A 115 1.57 -14.06 7.45
CA ARG A 115 1.61 -14.00 8.92
C ARG A 115 0.70 -12.91 9.50
N GLY A 116 0.68 -11.72 8.90
CA GLY A 116 -0.18 -10.61 9.34
C GLY A 116 -1.67 -10.96 9.24
N MET A 117 -2.07 -11.58 8.13
CA MET A 117 -3.44 -12.05 7.92
C MET A 117 -3.84 -13.12 8.94
N VAL A 118 -2.98 -14.13 9.17
CA VAL A 118 -3.22 -15.20 10.15
C VAL A 118 -3.33 -14.65 11.57
N LYS A 119 -2.46 -13.70 11.95
CA LYS A 119 -2.52 -13.02 13.25
C LYS A 119 -3.86 -12.33 13.47
N ARG A 120 -4.38 -11.63 12.45
CA ARG A 120 -5.68 -10.95 12.51
C ARG A 120 -6.84 -11.93 12.71
N ILE A 121 -6.87 -13.04 11.97
CA ILE A 121 -7.92 -14.06 12.09
C ILE A 121 -8.05 -14.56 13.54
N TYR A 122 -6.92 -14.88 14.19
CA TYR A 122 -6.95 -15.36 15.58
C TYR A 122 -7.27 -14.24 16.59
N LEU A 123 -6.83 -13.01 16.34
CA LEU A 123 -7.20 -11.86 17.18
C LEU A 123 -8.71 -11.58 17.14
N ASP A 124 -9.29 -11.60 15.94
CA ASP A 124 -10.74 -11.42 15.75
C ASP A 124 -11.52 -12.57 16.40
N TYR A 125 -11.10 -13.82 16.17
CA TYR A 125 -11.68 -15.00 16.81
C TYR A 125 -11.68 -14.90 18.35
N ALA A 126 -10.55 -14.50 18.93
CA ALA A 126 -10.40 -14.36 20.37
C ALA A 126 -11.23 -13.21 20.93
N LYS A 127 -11.30 -12.08 20.22
CA LYS A 127 -12.12 -10.92 20.60
C LYS A 127 -13.61 -11.26 20.59
N ASP A 128 -14.10 -11.94 19.56
CA ASP A 128 -15.50 -12.32 19.42
C ASP A 128 -15.96 -13.28 20.52
N ARG A 129 -15.04 -14.09 21.06
CA ARG A 129 -15.29 -15.07 22.12
C ARG A 129 -14.85 -14.62 23.51
N GLY A 130 -14.35 -13.38 23.65
CA GLY A 130 -13.87 -12.86 24.94
C GLY A 130 -12.66 -13.61 25.52
N ILE A 131 -11.84 -14.23 24.67
CA ILE A 131 -10.66 -14.99 25.07
C ILE A 131 -9.52 -14.02 25.35
N ALA A 132 -9.00 -14.02 26.58
CA ALA A 132 -7.93 -13.11 27.00
C ALA A 132 -6.53 -13.55 26.55
N GLU A 133 -6.32 -14.84 26.29
CA GLU A 133 -5.02 -15.40 25.88
C GLU A 133 -5.17 -16.40 24.72
N ILE A 134 -4.45 -16.15 23.62
CA ILE A 134 -4.37 -17.02 22.45
C ILE A 134 -3.29 -18.07 22.73
N THR A 135 -3.74 -19.29 23.01
CA THR A 135 -2.91 -20.47 23.22
C THR A 135 -2.95 -21.42 22.02
N PRO A 136 -2.02 -22.38 21.91
CA PRO A 136 -2.09 -23.48 20.93
C PRO A 136 -3.47 -24.13 20.80
N ALA A 137 -4.13 -24.40 21.94
CA ALA A 137 -5.45 -25.02 21.95
C ALA A 137 -6.52 -24.10 21.33
N VAL A 138 -6.48 -22.80 21.62
CA VAL A 138 -7.36 -21.80 20.99
C VAL A 138 -7.15 -21.75 19.47
N MET A 139 -5.89 -21.82 19.02
CA MET A 139 -5.58 -21.85 17.58
C MET A 139 -6.14 -23.10 16.89
N ASP A 140 -6.02 -24.26 17.54
CA ASP A 140 -6.53 -25.53 17.01
C ASP A 140 -8.07 -25.53 16.96
N THR A 141 -8.74 -25.09 18.02
CA THR A 141 -10.22 -24.92 18.03
C THR A 141 -10.69 -23.94 16.97
N ALA A 142 -10.01 -22.79 16.84
CA ALA A 142 -10.33 -21.80 15.82
C ALA A 142 -10.14 -22.36 14.40
N ARG A 143 -9.13 -23.20 14.15
CA ARG A 143 -8.94 -23.84 12.83
C ARG A 143 -10.11 -24.77 12.48
N THR A 144 -10.62 -25.54 13.44
CA THR A 144 -11.79 -26.40 13.26
C THR A 144 -13.07 -25.60 13.05
N GLU A 145 -13.33 -24.59 13.90
CA GLU A 145 -14.55 -23.78 13.84
C GLU A 145 -14.61 -22.89 12.59
N LEU A 146 -13.47 -22.41 12.11
CA LEU A 146 -13.38 -21.59 10.89
C LEU A 146 -13.32 -22.44 9.61
N GLY A 147 -13.37 -23.78 9.71
CA GLY A 147 -13.33 -24.67 8.55
C GLY A 147 -12.00 -24.65 7.80
N LEU A 148 -10.90 -24.36 8.50
CA LEU A 148 -9.53 -24.27 7.96
C LEU A 148 -8.79 -25.62 8.03
N GLU A 149 -9.51 -26.72 8.24
CA GLU A 149 -8.94 -28.07 8.30
C GLU A 149 -8.71 -28.60 6.88
N GLY A 150 -7.43 -28.71 6.47
CA GLY A 150 -7.04 -29.38 5.21
C GLY A 150 -6.43 -28.50 4.12
N MET A 151 -6.05 -27.25 4.40
CA MET A 151 -5.19 -26.43 3.52
C MET A 151 -3.73 -26.43 3.97
#